data_AF-A0A1C7E8I3-F1
#
_entry.id   AF-A0A1C7E8I3-F1
#
_cell.length_a   1.000
_cell.length_b   1.000
_cell.length_c   1.000
_cell.angle_alpha   90.00
_cell.angle_beta   90.00
_cell.angle_gamma   90.00
#
_symmetry.space_group_name_H-M   'P 1'
#
loop_
_entity.id
_entity.type
_entity.pdbx_description
1 polymer ?
#
loop_
_entity_poly.entity_id
_entity_poly.type
_entity_poly.pdbx_seq_one_letter_code
_entity_poly.pdbx_strand_id
1 'polypeptide(L)'
;MEDLLLKAGVYAIINKRLNTVYVGETEACFLIRWIEHVSRVSKFLDERDKALLYLDKHTEYIVLKELDPIQVSRKEFYRYEEEATLFYKNKGWVVISKANYSPLMHEVIYQDTEGIIKRYKKAIKHMIKTLGLKNTKENNVGRLYTALYKKLNRHFDTDVWERAETNIIDTLTKEELEFILLDLFPRYREKKLNLDREEYKKMDRQLSLFE
;
A
#
# COMPACT_ATOMS: atom_id res chain seq x y z
N MET A 1 13.27 10.66 2.70
CA MET A 1 12.33 9.61 3.14
C MET A 1 11.31 9.29 2.04
N GLU A 2 10.83 10.28 1.28
CA GLU A 2 9.90 10.07 0.16
C GLU A 2 10.50 9.20 -0.95
N ASP A 3 11.76 9.43 -1.34
CA ASP A 3 12.45 8.62 -2.36
C ASP A 3 12.57 7.14 -1.99
N LEU A 4 12.68 6.83 -0.69
CA LEU A 4 12.73 5.46 -0.20
C LEU A 4 11.43 4.72 -0.50
N LEU A 5 10.28 5.39 -0.41
CA LEU A 5 8.98 4.76 -0.63
C LEU A 5 8.74 4.37 -2.09
N LEU A 6 9.47 5.01 -3.00
CA LEU A 6 9.44 4.74 -4.43
C LEU A 6 10.38 3.59 -4.83
N LYS A 7 11.17 3.04 -3.89
CA LYS A 7 12.01 1.86 -4.10
C LYS A 7 11.25 0.56 -3.87
N ALA A 8 11.83 -0.52 -4.37
CA ALA A 8 11.38 -1.89 -4.20
C ALA A 8 12.22 -2.63 -3.15
N GLY A 9 11.74 -3.77 -2.68
CA GLY A 9 12.49 -4.65 -1.78
C GLY A 9 11.64 -5.29 -0.70
N VAL A 10 12.27 -5.56 0.45
CA VAL A 10 11.66 -6.28 1.58
C VAL A 10 11.25 -5.28 2.67
N TYR A 11 10.05 -5.46 3.21
CA TYR A 11 9.48 -4.62 4.27
C TYR A 11 8.87 -5.46 5.39
N ALA A 12 8.67 -4.82 6.54
CA ALA A 12 7.89 -5.32 7.64
C ALA A 12 6.80 -4.34 8.04
N ILE A 13 5.68 -4.86 8.52
CA ILE A 13 4.63 -4.11 9.19
C ILE A 13 4.60 -4.67 10.60
N ILE A 14 5.07 -3.88 11.56
CA ILE A 14 5.36 -4.35 12.92
C ILE A 14 4.42 -3.70 13.92
N ASN A 15 4.06 -4.46 14.95
CA ASN A 15 3.48 -3.92 16.16
C ASN A 15 4.16 -4.54 17.37
N LYS A 16 5.01 -3.74 18.03
CA LYS A 16 5.78 -4.15 19.22
C LYS A 16 4.88 -4.52 20.40
N ARG A 17 3.73 -3.87 20.56
CA ARG A 17 2.80 -4.13 21.67
C ARG A 17 2.10 -5.47 21.52
N LEU A 18 1.70 -5.79 20.29
CA LEU A 18 1.08 -7.07 19.95
C LEU A 18 2.11 -8.19 19.70
N ASN A 19 3.41 -7.88 19.76
CA ASN A 19 4.51 -8.78 19.38
C ASN A 19 4.26 -9.47 18.02
N THR A 20 3.66 -8.72 17.07
CA THR A 20 3.19 -9.25 15.78
C THR A 20 3.90 -8.54 14.63
N VAL A 21 4.24 -9.29 13.59
CA VAL A 21 4.84 -8.77 12.37
C VAL A 21 4.28 -9.44 11.12
N TYR A 22 4.07 -8.62 10.08
CA TYR A 22 3.92 -9.09 8.71
C TYR A 22 5.21 -8.76 7.96
N VAL A 23 5.86 -9.77 7.38
CA VAL A 23 7.01 -9.59 6.48
C VAL A 23 6.55 -9.81 5.05
N GLY A 24 6.97 -8.95 4.13
CA GLY A 24 6.67 -9.12 2.71
C GLY A 24 7.70 -8.50 1.79
N GLU A 25 7.56 -8.75 0.50
CA GLU A 25 8.34 -8.11 -0.55
C GLU A 25 7.49 -7.29 -1.52
N THR A 26 8.14 -6.40 -2.28
CA THR A 26 7.56 -5.80 -3.46
C THR A 26 8.59 -5.47 -4.54
N GLU A 27 8.36 -5.97 -5.75
CA GLU A 27 9.10 -5.59 -6.98
C GLU A 27 8.69 -4.21 -7.56
N ALA A 28 7.59 -3.59 -7.08
CA ALA A 28 7.06 -2.35 -7.66
C ALA A 28 7.58 -1.11 -6.91
N CYS A 29 6.97 -0.81 -5.76
CA CYS A 29 7.52 0.12 -4.78
C CYS A 29 6.83 -0.06 -3.43
N PHE A 30 7.50 0.32 -2.34
CA PHE A 30 6.95 0.21 -0.98
C PHE A 30 5.64 0.99 -0.83
N LEU A 31 5.54 2.18 -1.43
CA LEU A 31 4.35 3.03 -1.34
C LEU A 31 3.09 2.33 -1.84
N ILE A 32 3.15 1.75 -3.05
CA ILE A 32 2.02 1.00 -3.60
C ILE A 32 1.69 -0.19 -2.73
N ARG A 33 2.70 -0.88 -2.20
CA ARG A 33 2.45 -2.05 -1.39
C ARG A 33 1.77 -1.68 -0.06
N TRP A 34 2.13 -0.55 0.53
CA TRP A 34 1.47 -0.04 1.72
C TRP A 34 0.03 0.40 1.43
N ILE A 35 -0.23 1.06 0.29
CA ILE A 35 -1.59 1.38 -0.15
C ILE A 35 -2.43 0.10 -0.29
N GLU A 36 -1.87 -0.94 -0.89
CA GLU A 36 -2.55 -2.23 -1.05
C GLU A 36 -2.89 -2.87 0.29
N HIS A 37 -1.96 -2.85 1.26
CA HIS A 37 -2.21 -3.33 2.61
C HIS A 37 -3.36 -2.58 3.28
N VAL A 38 -3.31 -1.25 3.30
CA VAL A 38 -4.38 -0.41 3.86
C VAL A 38 -5.73 -0.68 3.16
N SER A 39 -5.72 -0.86 1.84
CA SER A 39 -6.95 -1.13 1.08
C SER A 39 -7.61 -2.48 1.44
N ARG A 40 -6.82 -3.44 1.91
CA ARG A 40 -7.25 -4.82 2.19
C ARG A 40 -7.65 -5.06 3.64
N VAL A 41 -7.39 -4.12 4.56
CA VAL A 41 -7.68 -4.28 6.00
C VAL A 41 -9.12 -4.72 6.26
N SER A 42 -10.09 -4.13 5.56
CA SER A 42 -11.51 -4.51 5.67
C SER A 42 -11.82 -5.96 5.27
N LYS A 43 -10.94 -6.63 4.51
CA LYS A 43 -11.08 -8.06 4.18
C LYS A 43 -10.53 -8.99 5.26
N PHE A 44 -9.76 -8.45 6.19
CA PHE A 44 -9.13 -9.21 7.26
C PHE A 44 -9.86 -9.03 8.59
N LEU A 45 -11.03 -8.36 8.62
CA LEU A 45 -11.75 -8.10 9.88
C LEU A 45 -12.16 -9.40 10.61
N ASP A 46 -12.38 -10.48 9.86
CA ASP A 46 -12.63 -11.82 10.41
C ASP A 46 -11.33 -12.54 10.87
N GLU A 47 -10.16 -12.07 10.43
CA GLU A 47 -8.84 -12.58 10.83
C GLU A 47 -8.24 -11.69 11.93
N ARG A 48 -8.65 -11.93 13.18
CA ARG A 48 -8.34 -11.09 14.36
C ARG A 48 -6.89 -10.58 14.40
N ASP A 49 -5.89 -11.45 14.32
CA ASP A 49 -4.48 -11.06 14.45
C ASP A 49 -4.02 -10.13 13.32
N LYS A 50 -4.49 -10.37 12.08
CA LYS A 50 -4.19 -9.50 10.94
C LYS A 50 -4.91 -8.17 11.07
N ALA A 51 -6.21 -8.18 11.40
CA ALA A 51 -6.96 -6.94 11.62
C ALA A 51 -6.28 -6.06 12.67
N LEU A 52 -5.95 -6.64 13.83
CA LEU A 52 -5.30 -5.92 14.93
C LEU A 52 -3.93 -5.37 14.53
N LEU A 53 -3.12 -6.14 13.78
CA LEU A 53 -1.85 -5.63 13.27
C LEU A 53 -2.06 -4.35 12.46
N TYR A 54 -3.02 -4.27 11.54
CA TYR A 54 -3.17 -3.07 10.70
C TYR A 54 -3.93 -1.93 11.37
N LEU A 55 -4.88 -2.24 12.26
CA LEU A 55 -5.75 -1.25 12.88
C LEU A 55 -5.09 -0.55 14.07
N ASP A 56 -4.18 -1.22 14.79
CA ASP A 56 -3.54 -0.61 15.94
C ASP A 56 -2.69 0.62 15.55
N LYS A 57 -2.74 1.65 16.40
CA LYS A 57 -2.09 2.95 16.13
C LYS A 57 -0.57 2.90 16.26
N HIS A 58 -0.03 1.90 16.97
CA HIS A 58 1.40 1.69 17.15
C HIS A 58 2.02 0.83 16.05
N THR A 59 1.25 0.51 15.01
CA THR A 59 1.75 -0.23 13.86
C THR A 59 2.60 0.64 12.96
N GLU A 60 3.83 0.19 12.75
CA GLU A 60 4.86 0.86 11.97
C GLU A 60 5.12 0.09 10.67
N TYR A 61 5.38 0.82 9.58
CA TYR A 61 5.76 0.27 8.28
C TYR A 61 7.25 0.54 8.09
N ILE A 62 8.04 -0.52 7.94
CA ILE A 62 9.50 -0.46 7.96
C ILE A 62 10.05 -1.08 6.69
N VAL A 63 10.92 -0.36 6.00
CA VAL A 63 11.73 -0.92 4.93
C VAL A 63 12.90 -1.67 5.56
N LEU A 64 13.03 -2.96 5.26
CA LEU A 64 14.11 -3.80 5.79
C LEU A 64 15.32 -3.81 4.86
N LYS A 65 15.06 -3.89 3.55
CA LYS A 65 16.11 -3.97 2.53
C LYS A 65 15.59 -3.43 1.20
N GLU A 66 16.32 -2.52 0.59
CA GLU A 66 16.10 -2.09 -0.78
C GLU A 66 16.67 -3.13 -1.75
N LEU A 67 15.92 -3.41 -2.82
CA LEU A 67 16.33 -4.30 -3.90
C LEU A 67 15.97 -3.63 -5.24
N ASP A 68 16.88 -3.71 -6.21
CA ASP A 68 16.62 -3.22 -7.56
C ASP A 68 16.02 -4.36 -8.41
N PRO A 69 14.75 -4.26 -8.85
CA PRO A 69 14.09 -5.31 -9.63
C PRO A 69 14.72 -5.50 -11.02
N ILE A 70 15.58 -4.59 -11.48
CA ILE A 70 16.35 -4.74 -12.73
C ILE A 70 17.57 -5.64 -12.52
N GLN A 71 18.12 -5.66 -11.31
CA GLN A 71 19.37 -6.37 -10.99
C GLN A 71 19.13 -7.68 -10.22
N VAL A 72 17.99 -7.79 -9.54
CA VAL A 72 17.68 -8.86 -8.60
C VAL A 72 16.49 -9.66 -9.10
N SER A 73 16.61 -10.98 -9.09
CA SER A 73 15.54 -11.87 -9.55
C SER A 73 14.38 -11.94 -8.53
N ARG A 74 13.16 -12.26 -8.98
CA ARG A 74 12.02 -12.52 -8.09
C ARG A 74 12.33 -13.58 -7.02
N LYS A 75 13.13 -14.60 -7.40
CA LYS A 75 13.57 -15.64 -6.47
C LYS A 75 14.36 -15.06 -5.30
N GLU A 76 15.21 -14.06 -5.56
CA GLU A 76 15.97 -13.38 -4.53
C GLU A 76 15.11 -12.46 -3.65
N PHE A 77 14.11 -11.77 -4.21
CA PHE A 77 13.12 -11.05 -3.41
C PHE A 77 12.47 -11.98 -2.38
N TYR A 78 12.01 -13.15 -2.82
CA TYR A 78 11.43 -14.15 -1.92
C TYR A 78 12.44 -14.76 -0.95
N ARG A 79 13.70 -14.96 -1.37
CA ARG A 79 14.76 -15.41 -0.47
C ARG A 79 14.98 -14.44 0.68
N TYR A 80 15.11 -13.14 0.38
CA TYR A 80 15.26 -12.12 1.43
C TYR A 80 13.99 -11.96 2.29
N GLU A 81 12.79 -12.13 1.72
CA GLU A 81 11.53 -12.21 2.48
C GLU A 81 11.54 -13.38 3.48
N GLU A 82 12.01 -14.54 3.06
CA GLU A 82 12.13 -15.73 3.92
C GLU A 82 13.20 -15.53 5.00
N GLU A 83 14.37 -15.01 4.66
CA GLU A 83 15.43 -14.69 5.63
C GLU A 83 14.93 -13.72 6.71
N ALA A 84 14.21 -12.66 6.32
CA ALA A 84 13.59 -11.73 7.25
C ALA A 84 12.50 -12.39 8.10
N THR A 85 11.69 -13.26 7.49
CA THR A 85 10.66 -14.05 8.20
C THR A 85 11.29 -14.93 9.28
N LEU A 86 12.36 -15.64 8.95
CA LEU A 86 13.10 -16.49 9.90
C LEU A 86 13.75 -15.67 11.01
N PHE A 87 14.32 -14.50 10.68
CA PHE A 87 14.88 -13.58 11.67
C PHE A 87 13.85 -13.20 12.74
N TYR A 88 12.65 -12.76 12.33
CA TYR A 88 11.59 -12.39 13.28
C TYR A 88 11.09 -13.58 14.10
N LYS A 89 10.89 -14.76 13.49
CA LYS A 89 10.53 -15.99 14.21
C LYS A 89 11.56 -16.35 15.28
N ASN A 90 12.84 -16.31 14.94
CA ASN A 90 13.93 -16.62 15.87
C ASN A 90 14.05 -15.61 17.02
N LYS A 91 13.51 -14.40 16.83
CA LYS A 91 13.41 -13.36 17.86
C LYS A 91 12.12 -13.46 18.69
N GLY A 92 11.30 -14.49 18.49
CA GLY A 92 10.08 -14.74 19.26
C GLY A 92 8.87 -13.90 18.81
N TRP A 93 8.90 -13.32 17.61
CA TRP A 93 7.77 -12.57 17.07
C TRP A 93 6.71 -13.51 16.48
N VAL A 94 5.45 -13.12 16.60
CA VAL A 94 4.34 -13.76 15.89
C VAL A 94 4.32 -13.27 14.45
N VAL A 95 4.81 -14.09 13.53
CA VAL A 95 4.81 -13.76 12.09
C VAL A 95 3.52 -14.22 11.42
N ILE A 96 2.72 -13.27 10.93
CA ILE A 96 1.38 -13.54 10.36
C ILE A 96 1.36 -13.59 8.83
N SER A 97 2.49 -13.32 8.19
CA SER A 97 2.69 -13.51 6.75
C SER A 97 3.13 -14.94 6.44
N LYS A 98 2.88 -15.36 5.20
CA LYS A 98 3.45 -16.58 4.62
C LYS A 98 4.55 -16.16 3.64
N ALA A 99 5.74 -16.73 3.78
CA ALA A 99 6.83 -16.52 2.82
C ALA A 99 6.52 -17.26 1.51
N ASN A 100 6.92 -16.66 0.39
CA ASN A 100 6.64 -17.21 -0.95
C ASN A 100 7.83 -17.98 -1.55
N TYR A 101 8.95 -18.05 -0.86
CA TYR A 101 10.16 -18.72 -1.36
C TYR A 101 9.96 -20.22 -1.54
N SER A 102 10.50 -20.74 -2.63
CA SER A 102 10.70 -22.18 -2.83
C SER A 102 12.04 -22.41 -3.54
N PRO A 103 12.85 -23.40 -3.10
CA PRO A 103 14.13 -23.72 -3.74
C PRO A 103 13.99 -24.06 -5.23
N LEU A 104 12.85 -24.66 -5.61
CA LEU A 104 12.54 -25.13 -6.96
C LEU A 104 12.06 -24.01 -7.89
N MET A 105 11.94 -22.78 -7.39
CA MET A 105 11.55 -21.66 -8.24
C MET A 105 12.60 -21.32 -9.28
N HIS A 106 12.12 -21.01 -10.49
CA HIS A 106 12.95 -20.46 -11.55
C HIS A 106 13.34 -19.01 -11.26
N GLU A 107 14.55 -18.64 -11.66
CA GLU A 107 15.00 -17.26 -11.65
C GLU A 107 14.30 -16.51 -12.78
N VAL A 108 13.47 -15.54 -12.40
CA VAL A 108 12.77 -14.67 -13.33
C VAL A 108 13.08 -13.24 -12.93
N ILE A 109 13.65 -12.49 -13.86
CA ILE A 109 13.74 -11.03 -13.78
C ILE A 109 12.53 -10.51 -14.52
N TYR A 110 11.56 -9.95 -13.80
CA TYR A 110 10.29 -9.51 -14.37
C TYR A 110 10.29 -7.98 -14.51
N GLN A 111 10.19 -7.50 -15.75
CA GLN A 111 10.01 -6.08 -16.04
C GLN A 111 8.61 -5.86 -16.58
N ASP A 112 7.68 -5.49 -15.70
CA ASP A 112 6.29 -5.18 -16.05
C ASP A 112 5.98 -3.73 -15.74
N THR A 113 6.64 -2.85 -16.48
CA THR A 113 6.45 -1.41 -16.37
C THR A 113 4.99 -1.04 -16.63
N GLU A 114 4.34 -1.65 -17.62
CA GLU A 114 2.94 -1.38 -17.95
C GLU A 114 2.00 -1.78 -16.79
N GLY A 115 2.17 -2.98 -16.24
CA GLY A 115 1.40 -3.43 -15.09
C GLY A 115 1.65 -2.62 -13.82
N ILE A 116 2.87 -2.13 -13.61
CA ILE A 116 3.18 -1.19 -12.52
C ILE A 116 2.40 0.11 -12.70
N ILE A 117 2.43 0.73 -13.89
CA ILE A 117 1.67 1.95 -14.18
C ILE A 117 0.17 1.73 -14.00
N LYS A 118 -0.35 0.58 -14.44
CA LYS A 118 -1.76 0.20 -14.23
C LYS A 118 -2.10 0.08 -12.76
N ARG A 119 -1.21 -0.49 -11.93
CA ARG A 119 -1.37 -0.56 -10.47
C ARG A 119 -1.38 0.84 -9.85
N TYR A 120 -0.54 1.76 -10.31
CA TYR A 120 -0.48 3.14 -9.81
C TYR A 120 -1.80 3.87 -10.09
N LYS A 121 -2.26 3.83 -11.34
CA LYS A 121 -3.56 4.40 -11.74
C LYS A 121 -4.71 3.82 -10.93
N LYS A 122 -4.72 2.50 -10.68
CA LYS A 122 -5.73 1.82 -9.85
C LYS A 122 -5.67 2.28 -8.39
N ALA A 123 -4.48 2.39 -7.81
CA ALA A 123 -4.28 2.89 -6.46
C ALA A 123 -4.79 4.31 -6.30
N ILE A 124 -4.44 5.22 -7.22
CA ILE A 124 -4.92 6.61 -7.24
C ILE A 124 -6.46 6.66 -7.31
N LYS A 125 -7.06 5.95 -8.28
CA LYS A 125 -8.52 5.86 -8.43
C LYS A 125 -9.19 5.39 -7.13
N HIS A 126 -8.61 4.38 -6.48
CA HIS A 126 -9.12 3.86 -5.21
C HIS A 126 -9.00 4.87 -4.07
N MET A 127 -7.82 5.48 -3.90
CA MET A 127 -7.58 6.47 -2.84
C MET A 127 -8.48 7.69 -2.99
N ILE A 128 -8.61 8.23 -4.20
CA ILE A 128 -9.49 9.37 -4.49
C ILE A 128 -10.95 9.02 -4.20
N LYS A 129 -11.41 7.82 -4.57
CA LYS A 129 -12.76 7.37 -4.24
C LYS A 129 -12.97 7.37 -2.72
N THR A 130 -12.07 6.76 -1.96
CA THR A 130 -12.18 6.73 -0.49
C THR A 130 -12.13 8.13 0.12
N LEU A 131 -11.25 9.01 -0.36
CA LEU A 131 -11.12 10.38 0.14
C LEU A 131 -12.32 11.27 -0.23
N GLY A 132 -12.85 11.11 -1.45
CA GLY A 132 -13.93 11.93 -1.99
C GLY A 132 -15.33 11.58 -1.46
N LEU A 133 -15.53 10.36 -0.95
CA LEU A 133 -16.77 9.96 -0.27
C LEU A 133 -16.88 10.67 1.08
N LYS A 134 -17.83 11.61 1.23
CA LYS A 134 -18.23 12.12 2.54
C LYS A 134 -19.29 11.21 3.16
N ASN A 135 -19.49 11.28 4.48
CA ASN A 135 -20.63 10.65 5.18
C ASN A 135 -21.99 11.31 4.83
N THR A 136 -22.07 12.05 3.72
CA THR A 136 -23.24 12.79 3.22
C THR A 136 -23.44 12.49 1.74
N LYS A 137 -24.57 12.91 1.15
CA LYS A 137 -24.89 12.72 -0.28
C LYS A 137 -23.90 13.40 -1.25
N GLU A 138 -22.91 14.16 -0.77
CA GLU A 138 -21.95 14.88 -1.59
C GLU A 138 -20.69 14.06 -1.90
N ASN A 139 -20.43 13.83 -3.18
CA ASN A 139 -19.20 13.22 -3.68
C ASN A 139 -18.22 14.30 -4.18
N ASN A 140 -17.02 14.38 -3.60
CA ASN A 140 -15.99 15.37 -3.98
C ASN A 140 -14.86 14.79 -4.86
N VAL A 141 -15.05 13.60 -5.46
CA VAL A 141 -14.06 12.95 -6.33
C VAL A 141 -13.57 13.86 -7.45
N GLY A 142 -14.48 14.53 -8.18
CA GLY A 142 -14.10 15.43 -9.28
C GLY A 142 -13.21 16.59 -8.81
N ARG A 143 -13.57 17.22 -7.68
CA ARG A 143 -12.77 18.32 -7.08
C ARG A 143 -11.38 17.86 -6.65
N LEU A 144 -11.25 16.63 -6.13
CA LEU A 144 -9.95 16.06 -5.77
C LEU A 144 -9.06 15.88 -7.00
N TYR A 145 -9.58 15.33 -8.10
CA TYR A 145 -8.84 15.24 -9.36
C TYR A 145 -8.39 16.62 -9.86
N THR A 146 -9.30 17.59 -9.93
CA THR A 146 -8.95 18.96 -10.36
C THR A 146 -7.86 19.58 -9.49
N ALA A 147 -7.91 19.39 -8.17
CA ALA A 147 -6.90 19.91 -7.26
C ALA A 147 -5.53 19.24 -7.47
N LEU A 148 -5.50 17.92 -7.69
CA LEU A 148 -4.26 17.18 -7.98
C LEU A 148 -3.64 17.61 -9.30
N TYR A 149 -4.44 17.72 -10.36
CA TYR A 149 -3.94 18.15 -11.68
C TYR A 149 -3.42 19.59 -11.65
N LYS A 150 -4.04 20.49 -10.88
CA LYS A 150 -3.47 21.83 -10.64
C LYS A 150 -2.12 21.79 -9.91
N LYS A 151 -1.92 20.85 -8.97
CA LYS A 151 -0.62 20.67 -8.32
C LYS A 151 0.42 20.12 -9.29
N LEU A 152 0.04 19.14 -10.12
CA LEU A 152 0.91 18.58 -11.15
C LEU A 152 1.38 19.65 -12.15
N ASN A 153 0.45 20.41 -12.73
CA ASN A 153 0.78 21.48 -13.68
C ASN A 153 1.81 22.46 -13.09
N ARG A 154 1.67 22.81 -11.80
CA ARG A 154 2.62 23.69 -11.09
C ARG A 154 3.97 23.04 -10.80
N HIS A 155 3.99 21.75 -10.46
CA HIS A 155 5.22 21.07 -10.06
C HIS A 155 6.09 20.68 -11.26
N PHE A 156 5.46 20.27 -12.36
CA PHE A 156 6.13 19.77 -13.56
C PHE A 156 6.17 20.78 -14.72
N ASP A 157 5.72 22.02 -14.48
CA ASP A 157 5.59 23.07 -15.51
C ASP A 157 4.94 22.56 -16.80
N THR A 158 3.69 22.11 -16.67
CA THR A 158 2.99 21.42 -17.74
C THR A 158 1.50 21.74 -17.76
N ASP A 159 0.80 21.34 -18.84
CA ASP A 159 -0.65 21.38 -18.89
C ASP A 159 -1.25 20.01 -19.21
N VAL A 160 -1.71 19.32 -18.16
CA VAL A 160 -2.37 18.01 -18.31
C VAL A 160 -3.76 18.07 -18.95
N TRP A 161 -4.41 19.25 -19.00
CA TRP A 161 -5.74 19.42 -19.60
C TRP A 161 -5.69 19.43 -21.13
N GLU A 162 -4.57 19.89 -21.71
CA GLU A 162 -4.34 19.86 -23.15
C GLU A 162 -4.00 18.44 -23.65
N ARG A 163 -3.54 17.55 -22.77
CA ARG A 163 -3.14 16.18 -23.14
C ARG A 163 -4.33 15.24 -23.40
N ALA A 164 -5.47 15.47 -22.73
CA ALA A 164 -6.69 14.68 -22.92
C ALA A 164 -7.93 15.36 -22.35
N GLU A 165 -9.06 15.25 -23.04
CA GLU A 165 -10.32 15.89 -22.64
C GLU A 165 -11.03 15.22 -21.44
N THR A 166 -10.88 13.90 -21.25
CA THR A 166 -11.68 13.14 -20.28
C THR A 166 -10.87 12.27 -19.33
N ASN A 167 -9.86 11.55 -19.82
CA ASN A 167 -9.09 10.58 -19.04
C ASN A 167 -7.64 11.04 -18.80
N ILE A 168 -7.48 12.21 -18.19
CA ILE A 168 -6.18 12.82 -17.91
C ILE A 168 -5.25 11.87 -17.14
N ILE A 169 -5.76 11.10 -16.18
CA ILE A 169 -4.95 10.13 -15.42
C ILE A 169 -4.24 9.11 -16.33
N ASP A 170 -4.80 8.83 -17.51
CA ASP A 170 -4.23 7.84 -18.41
C ASP A 170 -3.04 8.39 -19.22
N THR A 171 -2.91 9.72 -19.33
CA THR A 171 -1.80 10.42 -20.02
C THR A 171 -0.64 10.80 -19.10
N LEU A 172 -0.75 10.56 -17.79
CA LEU A 172 0.27 10.92 -16.83
C LEU A 172 1.51 10.01 -16.94
N THR A 173 2.69 10.61 -16.77
CA THR A 173 3.96 9.86 -16.68
C THR A 173 4.07 9.10 -15.36
N LYS A 174 5.09 8.25 -15.24
CA LYS A 174 5.36 7.52 -14.00
C LYS A 174 5.59 8.47 -12.83
N GLU A 175 6.42 9.49 -13.04
CA GLU A 175 6.83 10.47 -12.04
C GLU A 175 5.63 11.31 -11.56
N GLU A 176 4.75 11.69 -12.50
CA GLU A 176 3.50 12.39 -12.18
C GLU A 176 2.55 11.52 -11.34
N LEU A 177 2.46 10.21 -11.64
CA LEU A 177 1.68 9.27 -10.86
C LEU A 177 2.29 9.08 -9.46
N GLU A 178 3.61 8.95 -9.33
CA GLU A 178 4.32 8.85 -8.05
C GLU A 178 4.09 10.08 -7.17
N PHE A 179 4.17 11.27 -7.76
CA PHE A 179 3.84 12.53 -7.09
C PHE A 179 2.41 12.51 -6.52
N ILE A 180 1.42 12.08 -7.31
CA ILE A 180 0.04 11.95 -6.82
C ILE A 180 -0.05 10.92 -5.68
N LEU A 181 0.60 9.77 -5.81
CA LEU A 181 0.56 8.72 -4.79
C LEU A 181 1.08 9.23 -3.45
N LEU A 182 2.20 9.95 -3.46
CA LEU A 182 2.80 10.57 -2.28
C LEU A 182 1.88 11.64 -1.66
N ASP A 183 1.25 12.50 -2.48
CA ASP A 183 0.30 13.52 -1.99
C ASP A 183 -0.97 12.92 -1.35
N LEU A 184 -1.44 11.80 -1.87
CA LEU A 184 -2.69 11.17 -1.43
C LEU A 184 -2.51 10.25 -0.24
N PHE A 185 -1.42 9.50 -0.19
CA PHE A 185 -1.27 8.36 0.73
C PHE A 185 -1.45 8.72 2.21
N PRO A 186 -0.88 9.80 2.77
CA PRO A 186 -1.03 10.11 4.19
C PRO A 186 -2.50 10.30 4.61
N ARG A 187 -3.24 11.13 3.85
CA ARG A 187 -4.66 11.39 4.10
C ARG A 187 -5.52 10.15 3.86
N TYR A 188 -5.19 9.38 2.82
CA TYR A 188 -5.90 8.14 2.51
C TYR A 188 -5.75 7.11 3.63
N ARG A 189 -4.52 6.86 4.09
CA ARG A 189 -4.22 5.90 5.16
C ARG A 189 -4.99 6.24 6.42
N GLU A 190 -4.93 7.50 6.86
CA GLU A 190 -5.63 7.96 8.06
C GLU A 190 -7.15 7.73 7.93
N LYS A 191 -7.75 8.21 6.84
CA LYS A 191 -9.20 8.07 6.64
C LYS A 191 -9.64 6.61 6.55
N LYS A 192 -8.94 5.79 5.75
CA LYS A 192 -9.31 4.38 5.54
C LYS A 192 -9.20 3.57 6.83
N LEU A 193 -8.09 3.70 7.56
CA LEU A 193 -7.91 2.99 8.83
C LEU A 193 -8.93 3.45 9.87
N ASN A 194 -9.30 4.73 9.91
CA ASN A 194 -10.36 5.19 10.81
C ASN A 194 -11.72 4.57 10.47
N LEU A 195 -12.08 4.48 9.19
CA LEU A 195 -13.30 3.80 8.76
C LEU A 195 -13.29 2.32 9.19
N ASP A 196 -12.18 1.62 8.95
CA ASP A 196 -12.05 0.19 9.27
C ASP A 196 -12.04 -0.07 10.78
N ARG A 197 -11.49 0.85 11.60
CA ARG A 197 -11.57 0.78 13.07
C ARG A 197 -13.01 0.87 13.55
N GLU A 198 -13.80 1.78 12.98
CA GLU A 198 -15.21 1.93 13.34
C GLU A 198 -16.04 0.73 12.89
N GLU A 199 -15.70 0.12 11.75
CA GLU A 199 -16.33 -1.12 11.29
C GLU A 199 -15.99 -2.29 12.22
N TYR A 200 -14.71 -2.48 12.55
CA TYR A 200 -14.25 -3.54 13.46
C TYR A 200 -14.91 -3.46 14.84
N LYS A 201 -15.03 -2.25 15.43
CA LYS A 201 -15.73 -2.04 16.72
C LYS A 201 -17.21 -2.46 16.68
N LYS A 202 -17.88 -2.33 15.52
CA LYS A 202 -19.28 -2.75 15.38
C LYS A 202 -19.40 -4.27 15.35
N MET A 203 -18.47 -4.95 14.68
CA MET A 203 -18.42 -6.42 14.63
C MET A 203 -18.14 -7.01 16.02
N ASP A 204 -17.18 -6.44 16.75
CA ASP A 204 -16.82 -6.87 18.11
C ASP A 204 -18.02 -6.75 19.08
N ARG A 205 -18.75 -5.63 19.00
CA ARG A 205 -20.01 -5.46 19.75
C ARG A 205 -21.05 -6.51 19.40
N GLN A 206 -21.17 -6.88 18.12
CA GLN A 206 -22.11 -7.92 17.71
C GLN A 206 -21.71 -9.28 18.30
N LEU A 207 -20.43 -9.64 18.25
CA LEU A 207 -19.93 -10.89 18.85
C LEU A 207 -20.18 -10.94 20.37
N SER A 208 -19.93 -9.82 21.08
CA SER A 208 -20.17 -9.74 22.53
C SER A 208 -21.64 -9.84 22.95
N LEU A 209 -22.60 -9.70 22.04
CA LEU A 209 -24.03 -9.89 22.31
C LEU A 209 -24.47 -11.36 22.23
N PHE A 210 -23.60 -12.24 21.72
CA PHE A 210 -23.84 -13.67 21.58
C PHE A 210 -22.91 -14.53 22.46
N GLU A 211 -22.06 -13.90 23.28
CA GLU A 211 -21.31 -14.52 24.39
C GLU A 211 -22.10 -14.41 25.69
#